data_AF-A0AA41ZK40-F1
#
_entry.id   AF-A0AA41ZK40-F1
#
_cell.length_a   1.000
_cell.length_b   1.000
_cell.length_c   1.000
_cell.angle_alpha   90.00
_cell.angle_beta   90.00
_cell.angle_gamma   90.00
#
_symmetry.space_group_name_H-M   'P 1'
#
loop_
_entity.id
_entity.type
_entity.pdbx_description
1 polymer ?
#
loop_
_entity_poly.entity_id
_entity_poly.type
_entity_poly.pdbx_seq_one_letter_code
_entity_poly.pdbx_strand_id
1 'polypeptide(L)' 'MPEMPMMLSGWKPEIDGEEWLVTEVEDSLGEHGYGTRIRCEKRGTT' A
#
# COMPACT_ATOMS: atom_id res chain seq x y z
N MET A 1 -9.70 7.36 8.31
CA MET A 1 -8.74 6.25 8.10
C MET A 1 -7.37 6.89 7.91
N PRO A 2 -6.29 6.31 8.45
CA PRO A 2 -5.00 6.98 8.42
C PRO A 2 -4.44 6.94 6.99
N GLU A 3 -4.32 8.12 6.39
CA GLU A 3 -3.49 8.34 5.20
C GLU A 3 -2.03 8.17 5.63
N MET A 4 -1.56 6.93 5.65
CA MET A 4 -0.19 6.60 6.03
C MET A 4 0.69 6.56 4.78
N PRO A 5 1.84 7.26 4.78
CA PRO A 5 2.78 7.15 3.69
C PRO A 5 3.39 5.74 3.62
N MET A 6 3.54 5.22 2.40
CA MET A 6 4.15 3.93 2.11
C MET A 6 5.27 4.10 1.08
N MET A 7 6.39 3.44 1.33
CA MET A 7 7.50 3.33 0.38
C MET A 7 7.52 1.93 -0.22
N LEU A 8 7.55 1.84 -1.55
CA LEU A 8 7.70 0.60 -2.28
C LEU A 8 9.14 0.45 -2.79
N SER A 9 9.61 -0.79 -2.91
CA SER A 9 10.92 -1.09 -3.48
C SER A 9 10.90 -2.45 -4.19
N GLY A 10 11.71 -2.58 -5.23
CA GLY A 10 11.83 -3.81 -6.01
C GLY A 10 10.82 -3.94 -7.15
N TRP A 11 10.07 -2.88 -7.44
CA TRP A 11 9.16 -2.80 -8.57
C TRP A 11 9.79 -2.04 -9.73
N LYS A 12 8.99 -1.79 -10.77
CA LYS A 12 9.41 -0.91 -11.85
C LYS A 12 9.55 0.54 -11.33
N PRO A 13 10.41 1.37 -11.94
CA PRO A 13 10.63 2.75 -11.48
C PRO A 13 9.37 3.61 -11.37
N GLU A 14 8.39 3.41 -12.25
CA GLU A 14 7.09 4.12 -12.23
C GLU A 14 6.17 3.73 -11.06
N ILE A 15 6.60 2.78 -10.22
CA ILE A 15 5.96 2.35 -8.98
C ILE A 15 6.83 2.77 -7.78
N ASP A 16 8.12 2.44 -7.79
CA ASP A 16 9.04 2.75 -6.67
C ASP A 16 9.30 4.26 -6.52
N GLY A 17 9.23 5.03 -7.61
CA GLY A 17 9.48 6.48 -7.62
C GLY A 17 8.28 7.35 -7.22
N GLU A 18 7.21 6.75 -6.72
CA GLU A 18 5.94 7.43 -6.42
C GLU A 18 5.69 7.52 -4.91
N GLU A 19 5.07 8.61 -4.47
CA GLU A 19 4.57 8.71 -3.10
C GLU A 19 3.23 7.98 -3.00
N TRP A 20 3.18 6.88 -2.24
CA TRP A 20 1.96 6.12 -2.01
C TRP A 20 1.33 6.48 -0.67
N LEU A 21 0.01 6.65 -0.67
CA LEU A 21 -0.78 6.79 0.55
C LEU A 21 -1.66 5.56 0.73
N VAL A 22 -1.57 4.94 1.90
CA VAL A 22 -2.45 3.83 2.28
C VAL A 22 -3.86 4.38 2.45
N THR A 23 -4.80 3.80 1.71
CA THR A 23 -6.21 4.16 1.79
C THR A 23 -7.01 3.12 2.55
N GLU A 24 -6.61 1.85 2.54
CA GLU A 24 -7.31 0.78 3.26
C GLU A 24 -6.34 -0.33 3.69
N VAL A 25 -6.59 -0.88 4.87
CA VAL A 25 -5.90 -2.06 5.41
C VAL A 25 -6.96 -3.08 5.82
N GLU A 26 -6.87 -4.27 5.26
CA GLU A 26 -7.75 -5.39 5.54
C GLU A 26 -6.92 -6.59 6.00
N ASP A 27 -7.15 -7.03 7.23
CA ASP A 27 -6.50 -8.20 7.81
C ASP A 27 -7.42 -9.42 7.75
N SER A 28 -6.84 -10.57 7.43
CA SER A 28 -7.56 -11.84 7.36
C SER A 28 -6.74 -12.96 7.99
N LEU A 29 -7.42 -13.85 8.71
CA LEU A 29 -6.83 -15.07 9.27
C LEU A 29 -7.63 -16.27 8.76
N GLY A 30 -7.01 -17.11 7.96
CA GLY A 30 -7.63 -18.30 7.37
C GLY A 30 -6.79 -19.55 7.52
N GLU A 31 -7.20 -20.64 6.88
CA GLU A 31 -6.50 -21.93 6.92
C GLU A 31 -5.06 -21.86 6.37
N HIS A 32 -4.75 -20.84 5.58
CA HIS A 32 -3.42 -20.59 5.03
C HIS A 32 -2.60 -19.56 5.82
N GLY A 33 -3.06 -19.19 7.02
CA GLY A 33 -2.39 -18.26 7.92
C GLY A 33 -2.97 -16.85 7.89
N TYR A 34 -2.20 -15.93 8.48
CA TYR A 34 -2.55 -14.52 8.57
C TYR A 34 -2.01 -13.77 7.35
N GLY A 35 -2.88 -12.97 6.72
CA GLY A 35 -2.53 -12.15 5.58
C GLY A 35 -3.20 -10.78 5.66
N THR A 36 -2.44 -9.76 5.25
CA THR A 36 -2.91 -8.37 5.20
C THR A 36 -2.95 -7.92 3.73
N ARG A 37 -4.09 -7.36 3.32
CA ARG A 37 -4.24 -6.66 2.06
C ARG A 37 -4.18 -5.15 2.31
N ILE A 38 -3.30 -4.48 1.58
CA ILE A 38 -3.16 -3.02 1.63
C ILE A 38 -3.60 -2.44 0.29
N ARG A 39 -4.54 -1.49 0.30
CA ARG A 39 -4.85 -0.64 -0.85
C ARG A 39 -4.20 0.72 -0.64
N CYS A 40 -3.62 1.26 -1.70
CA CYS A 40 -2.97 2.56 -1.70
C CYS A 40 -3.26 3.32 -3.00
N GLU A 41 -3.11 4.64 -2.94
CA GLU A 41 -3.21 5.53 -4.09
C GLU A 41 -1.93 6.34 -4.24
N LYS A 42 -1.62 6.75 -5.48
CA LYS A 42 -0.55 7.72 -5.73
C LYS A 42 -1.00 9.06 -5.16
N ARG A 43 -0.14 9.69 -4.36
CA ARG A 43 -0.37 11.04 -3.88
C ARG A 43 -0.37 11.99 -5.08
N GLY A 44 -1.54 12.53 -5.42
CA GLY A 44 -1.66 13.46 -6.54
C GLY A 44 -0.79 14.69 -6.33
N THR A 45 0.04 15.03 -7.32
CA THR A 45 0.75 16.30 -7.37
C THR A 45 -0.27 17.42 -7.54
N THR A 46 -0.35 18.33 -6.57
CA THR A 46 -1.22 19.52 -6.64
C THR A 46 -0.70 20.52 -7.67
#